data_AF-C5J613-F1
#
_entry.id   AF-C5J613-F1
#
_cell.length_a   1.000
_cell.length_b   1.000
_cell.length_c   1.000
_cell.angle_alpha   90.00
_cell.angle_beta   90.00
_cell.angle_gamma   90.00
#
_symmetry.space_group_name_H-M   'P 1'
#
loop_
_entity.id
_entity.type
_entity.pdbx_description
1 polymer ?
#
loop_
_entity_poly.entity_id
_entity_poly.type
_entity_poly.pdbx_seq_one_letter_code
_entity_poly.pdbx_strand_id
1 'polypeptide(L)'
;MMKKSLKKLFIFGSLSPVSLLPLIALSCAKLEKKQDDKSNATNNQKKQDDKSNATNNQNPTPGQQIKAKTTFEVKLNTNENIEFKARFKNFVNQLNQASQSNDDFVNVSVNFLGQSLSKKFTKDEFMQNIFNKVEKFDFTNLKPDIGTEEIFVQFETQSDAKEFETLLQKEFNNFYVTEKWFTNELKNAIDKVIKTKLIKNGKISLDDAKKNNKETEYQAAEKMILDFLKSQNVTLEKDIRITKINQDIRPAWSLNIELTNTKNNIKTKNVKLDFKKPKSDWNDNKINEENRVRTIGAKLANQLSELFDNSFIENLGKTIYLMVLIDDKNVISKVLSEKISKFIVNSLKKVGTFAFLEIKFIDRQANKLVNKIITPLVTKIENAAKNK
;
A
#
# COMPACT_ATOMS: atom_id res chain seq x y z
N MET A 1 24.44 -34.78 -30.81
CA MET A 1 25.35 -35.17 -29.71
C MET A 1 25.37 -34.06 -28.67
N MET A 2 24.96 -34.40 -27.45
CA MET A 2 24.75 -33.48 -26.33
C MET A 2 26.04 -32.83 -25.84
N LYS A 3 26.04 -31.51 -25.61
CA LYS A 3 26.93 -30.87 -24.65
C LYS A 3 26.10 -30.52 -23.41
N LYS A 4 26.17 -31.40 -22.41
CA LYS A 4 25.59 -31.20 -21.07
C LYS A 4 26.48 -30.23 -20.31
N SER A 5 25.94 -29.08 -19.92
CA SER A 5 26.59 -28.15 -19.01
C SER A 5 26.63 -28.74 -17.60
N LEU A 6 27.77 -28.60 -16.93
CA LEU A 6 28.00 -29.06 -15.56
C LEU A 6 26.97 -28.49 -14.58
N LYS A 7 26.46 -29.39 -13.74
CA LYS A 7 25.68 -29.15 -12.54
C LYS A 7 26.40 -28.15 -11.62
N LYS A 8 25.80 -26.99 -11.37
CA LYS A 8 26.12 -26.18 -10.19
C LYS A 8 25.31 -26.71 -9.01
N LEU A 9 25.95 -27.56 -8.21
CA LEU A 9 25.50 -27.95 -6.88
C LEU A 9 26.12 -26.94 -5.90
N PHE A 10 25.43 -25.84 -5.62
CA PHE A 10 25.78 -24.99 -4.49
C PHE A 10 25.02 -25.50 -3.27
N ILE A 11 25.73 -26.28 -2.45
CA ILE A 11 25.36 -26.60 -1.09
C ILE A 11 25.72 -25.36 -0.26
N PHE A 12 24.73 -24.58 0.16
CA PHE A 12 24.88 -23.70 1.31
C PHE A 12 24.21 -24.38 2.49
N GLY A 13 25.04 -25.09 3.25
CA GLY A 13 24.72 -25.51 4.60
C GLY A 13 24.52 -24.28 5.49
N SER A 14 23.50 -24.39 6.32
CA SER A 14 23.18 -23.55 7.47
C SER A 14 24.38 -23.31 8.38
N LEU A 15 24.72 -22.06 8.65
CA LEU A 15 25.19 -21.59 9.96
C LEU A 15 24.71 -20.15 10.16
N SER A 16 23.78 -19.99 11.09
CA SER A 16 23.35 -18.71 11.65
C SER A 16 24.54 -17.92 12.20
N PRO A 17 24.73 -16.65 11.84
CA PRO A 17 25.37 -15.71 12.73
C PRO A 17 24.28 -15.07 13.59
N VAL A 18 24.29 -15.44 14.87
CA VAL A 18 23.63 -14.73 15.96
C VAL A 18 24.01 -13.26 15.84
N SER A 19 23.03 -12.42 15.51
CA SER A 19 23.22 -10.97 15.43
C SER A 19 23.52 -10.45 16.82
N LEU A 20 24.80 -10.16 17.03
CA LEU A 20 25.34 -9.40 18.15
C LEU A 20 24.55 -8.10 18.33
N LEU A 21 23.96 -7.94 19.52
CA LEU A 21 23.56 -6.64 20.06
C LEU A 21 24.81 -5.72 20.09
N PRO A 22 24.69 -4.42 19.81
CA PRO A 22 25.82 -3.52 19.96
C PRO A 22 26.16 -3.41 21.44
N LEU A 23 27.36 -3.88 21.82
CA LEU A 23 28.01 -3.50 23.07
C LEU A 23 28.20 -1.99 23.03
N ILE A 24 27.44 -1.26 23.84
CA ILE A 24 27.76 0.13 24.16
C ILE A 24 28.98 0.07 25.07
N ALA A 25 30.13 0.46 24.52
CA ALA A 25 31.36 0.67 25.25
C ALA A 25 31.13 1.75 26.33
N LEU A 26 31.26 1.34 27.58
CA LEU A 26 31.42 2.24 28.72
C LEU A 26 32.76 2.97 28.54
N SER A 27 32.72 4.27 28.25
CA SER A 27 33.91 5.10 28.30
C SER A 27 34.37 5.20 29.76
N CYS A 28 35.52 4.61 30.05
CA CYS A 28 36.24 4.72 31.31
C CYS A 28 36.47 6.20 31.66
N ALA A 29 35.85 6.66 32.75
CA ALA A 29 36.29 7.86 33.43
C ALA A 29 37.67 7.57 34.06
N LYS A 30 38.65 8.34 33.61
CA LYS A 30 40.06 8.34 33.99
C LYS A 30 40.19 8.57 35.51
N LEU A 31 40.59 7.53 36.25
CA LEU A 31 41.02 7.61 37.64
C LEU A 31 42.48 8.05 37.67
N GLU A 32 42.73 9.35 37.92
CA GLU A 32 44.06 9.83 38.29
C GLU A 32 44.33 9.48 39.76
N LYS A 33 45.27 8.55 39.97
CA LYS A 33 45.91 8.32 41.27
C LYS A 33 46.74 9.55 41.64
N LYS A 34 46.49 10.11 42.82
CA LYS A 34 47.54 10.69 43.66
C LYS A 34 47.58 9.94 44.98
N GLN A 35 48.79 9.63 45.37
CA GLN A 35 49.17 8.79 46.49
C GLN A 35 49.65 9.70 47.65
N ASP A 36 49.26 9.29 48.86
CA ASP A 36 49.80 9.53 50.20
C ASP A 36 50.09 10.95 50.69
N ASP A 37 49.44 11.35 51.80
CA ASP A 37 50.17 11.58 53.04
C ASP A 37 49.26 11.46 54.30
N LYS A 38 49.79 10.73 55.29
CA LYS A 38 49.57 10.75 56.76
C LYS A 38 48.22 10.41 57.40
N SER A 39 48.32 9.36 58.20
CA SER A 39 47.59 9.09 59.45
C SER A 39 47.76 10.21 60.49
N ASN A 40 46.68 10.52 61.23
CA ASN A 40 46.71 10.49 62.69
C ASN A 40 45.29 10.56 63.30
N ALA A 41 45.19 9.92 64.46
CA ALA A 41 44.03 9.67 65.30
C ALA A 41 43.24 10.92 65.74
N THR A 42 41.95 10.75 66.12
CA THR A 42 41.51 10.64 67.54
C THR A 42 39.98 10.81 67.69
N ASN A 43 39.34 9.77 68.25
CA ASN A 43 38.22 9.67 69.21
C ASN A 43 37.06 10.71 69.38
N ASN A 44 35.87 10.10 69.55
CA ASN A 44 34.85 10.28 70.61
C ASN A 44 33.59 11.18 70.42
N GLN A 45 32.46 10.46 70.29
CA GLN A 45 31.24 10.47 71.14
C GLN A 45 30.23 11.65 71.18
N LYS A 46 28.99 11.29 70.77
CA LYS A 46 27.65 11.36 71.45
C LYS A 46 26.70 12.59 71.35
N LYS A 47 25.42 12.21 71.08
CA LYS A 47 24.07 12.79 71.35
C LYS A 47 23.48 13.78 70.32
N GLN A 48 22.40 13.41 69.59
CA GLN A 48 20.94 13.57 69.88
C GLN A 48 20.53 15.04 69.99
N ASP A 49 19.49 15.59 69.35
CA ASP A 49 18.38 15.15 68.50
C ASP A 49 17.99 16.39 67.65
N ASP A 50 17.47 16.25 66.42
CA ASP A 50 16.17 16.87 66.10
C ASP A 50 15.61 16.46 64.74
N LYS A 51 14.29 16.30 64.74
CA LYS A 51 13.43 15.87 63.63
C LYS A 51 13.47 16.83 62.45
N SER A 52 13.65 16.31 61.24
CA SER A 52 12.90 16.83 60.08
C SER A 52 12.67 15.74 59.04
N ASN A 53 11.48 15.78 58.46
CA ASN A 53 10.90 14.82 57.52
C ASN A 53 11.85 14.45 56.37
N ALA A 54 12.13 13.16 56.20
CA ALA A 54 12.63 12.61 54.96
C ALA A 54 11.77 11.40 54.56
N THR A 55 10.89 11.62 53.59
CA THR A 55 10.38 10.59 52.69
C THR A 55 11.51 9.65 52.29
N ASN A 56 11.35 8.37 52.61
CA ASN A 56 12.26 7.29 52.21
C ASN A 56 12.28 7.17 50.67
N ASN A 57 13.09 8.00 50.01
CA ASN A 57 13.70 7.61 48.75
C ASN A 57 14.83 6.66 49.11
N GLN A 58 14.53 5.36 49.17
CA GLN A 58 15.56 4.35 49.12
C GLN A 58 16.28 4.49 47.78
N ASN A 59 17.42 5.18 47.79
CA ASN A 59 18.37 5.09 46.70
C ASN A 59 18.74 3.61 46.53
N PRO A 60 18.62 3.05 45.32
CA PRO A 60 18.98 1.65 45.10
C PRO A 60 20.48 1.48 45.37
N THR A 61 20.80 0.45 46.14
CA THR A 61 22.16 0.09 46.51
C THR A 61 23.01 -0.15 45.25
N PRO A 62 24.23 0.42 45.14
CA PRO A 62 25.13 0.14 44.02
C PRO A 62 25.38 -1.37 43.93
N GLY A 63 24.90 -2.00 42.86
CA GLY A 63 25.04 -3.45 42.64
C GLY A 63 23.73 -4.25 42.55
N GLN A 64 22.56 -3.64 42.79
CA GLN A 64 21.31 -4.28 42.38
C GLN A 64 21.22 -4.26 40.85
N GLN A 65 21.38 -5.42 40.22
CA GLN A 65 20.98 -5.61 38.82
C GLN A 65 19.48 -5.34 38.72
N ILE A 66 19.14 -4.14 38.22
CA ILE A 66 17.79 -3.78 37.79
C ILE A 66 17.38 -4.86 36.77
N LYS A 67 16.41 -5.70 37.15
CA LYS A 67 15.94 -6.81 36.31
C LYS A 67 15.39 -6.27 34.99
N ALA A 68 15.63 -7.03 33.93
CA ALA A 68 15.82 -6.54 32.57
C ALA A 68 14.55 -6.04 31.82
N LYS A 69 14.77 -4.93 31.11
CA LYS A 69 14.10 -4.37 29.92
C LYS A 69 13.06 -5.27 29.23
N THR A 70 11.77 -4.93 29.36
CA THR A 70 10.83 -5.11 28.24
C THR A 70 11.29 -4.22 27.08
N THR A 71 11.90 -4.84 26.07
CA THR A 71 12.12 -4.21 24.76
C THR A 71 11.06 -4.75 23.83
N PHE A 72 10.21 -3.88 23.31
CA PHE A 72 9.32 -4.25 22.22
C PHE A 72 9.75 -3.52 20.95
N GLU A 73 9.78 -4.26 19.84
CA GLU A 73 10.33 -3.80 18.57
C GLU A 73 9.29 -3.90 17.46
N VAL A 74 9.05 -2.78 16.77
CA VAL A 74 8.20 -2.75 15.57
C VAL A 74 9.08 -2.88 14.34
N LYS A 75 9.11 -4.05 13.70
CA LYS A 75 9.80 -4.24 12.40
C LYS A 75 8.79 -4.21 11.26
N LEU A 76 8.79 -3.12 10.51
CA LEU A 76 8.05 -2.98 9.25
C LEU A 76 9.06 -2.85 8.12
N ASN A 77 9.45 -3.99 7.55
CA ASN A 77 10.36 -4.09 6.41
C ASN A 77 9.58 -4.36 5.11
N THR A 78 10.14 -4.01 3.95
CA THR A 78 9.47 -4.12 2.64
C THR A 78 9.36 -5.56 2.11
N ASN A 79 10.01 -6.54 2.75
CA ASN A 79 10.31 -7.82 2.11
C ASN A 79 9.42 -8.99 2.55
N GLU A 80 8.60 -8.87 3.61
CA GLU A 80 7.84 -9.99 4.16
C GLU A 80 6.32 -9.79 3.98
N ASN A 81 5.59 -10.80 3.46
CA ASN A 81 4.33 -10.53 2.74
C ASN A 81 3.05 -11.21 3.21
N ILE A 82 3.06 -12.08 4.21
CA ILE A 82 1.84 -12.87 4.51
C ILE A 82 1.23 -12.52 5.87
N GLU A 83 1.95 -11.77 6.71
CA GLU A 83 1.57 -11.58 8.12
C GLU A 83 1.34 -10.12 8.51
N PHE A 84 1.19 -9.19 7.57
CA PHE A 84 1.19 -7.76 7.94
C PHE A 84 0.03 -7.39 8.90
N LYS A 85 -1.19 -7.93 8.71
CA LYS A 85 -2.27 -7.79 9.71
C LYS A 85 -1.86 -8.34 11.08
N ALA A 86 -1.26 -9.54 11.08
CA ALA A 86 -0.78 -10.19 12.29
C ALA A 86 0.36 -9.42 12.96
N ARG A 87 1.17 -8.65 12.23
CA ARG A 87 2.23 -7.79 12.78
C ARG A 87 1.68 -6.60 13.53
N PHE A 88 0.71 -5.90 12.97
CA PHE A 88 0.05 -4.79 13.67
C PHE A 88 -0.66 -5.31 14.94
N LYS A 89 -1.30 -6.48 14.86
CA LYS A 89 -1.87 -7.14 16.04
C LYS A 89 -0.83 -7.55 17.07
N ASN A 90 0.26 -8.20 16.65
CA ASN A 90 1.37 -8.61 17.53
C ASN A 90 2.01 -7.40 18.21
N PHE A 91 2.17 -6.31 17.47
CA PHE A 91 2.63 -5.05 18.02
C PHE A 91 1.72 -4.53 19.14
N VAL A 92 0.41 -4.48 18.91
CA VAL A 92 -0.55 -4.04 19.94
C VAL A 92 -0.52 -4.99 21.15
N ASN A 93 -0.34 -6.30 20.94
CA ASN A 93 -0.16 -7.25 22.02
C ASN A 93 1.11 -6.96 22.83
N GLN A 94 2.23 -6.63 22.19
CA GLN A 94 3.48 -6.26 22.87
C GLN A 94 3.32 -4.96 23.66
N LEU A 95 2.59 -3.97 23.11
CA LEU A 95 2.25 -2.74 23.80
C LEU A 95 1.44 -3.02 25.09
N ASN A 96 0.45 -3.92 25.01
CA ASN A 96 -0.36 -4.35 26.16
C ASN A 96 0.45 -5.16 27.18
N GLN A 97 1.35 -6.04 26.73
CA GLN A 97 2.24 -6.77 27.62
C GLN A 97 3.20 -5.83 28.35
N ALA A 98 3.73 -4.82 27.67
CA ALA A 98 4.61 -3.81 28.26
C ALA A 98 3.87 -2.94 29.31
N SER A 99 2.55 -2.75 29.19
CA SER A 99 1.78 -2.06 30.23
C SER A 99 1.53 -2.93 31.46
N GLN A 100 1.49 -4.25 31.30
CA GLN A 100 1.28 -5.23 32.38
C GLN A 100 2.58 -5.72 33.05
N SER A 101 3.75 -5.43 32.49
CA SER A 101 5.03 -5.86 33.08
C SER A 101 5.33 -5.15 34.40
N ASN A 102 6.01 -5.85 35.32
CA ASN A 102 6.52 -5.28 36.58
C ASN A 102 7.91 -4.64 36.42
N ASP A 103 8.29 -4.27 35.20
CA ASP A 103 9.62 -3.72 34.92
C ASP A 103 9.68 -2.23 35.23
N ASP A 104 10.80 -1.78 35.78
CA ASP A 104 11.04 -0.36 36.10
C ASP A 104 11.16 0.53 34.84
N PHE A 105 11.55 -0.08 33.72
CA PHE A 105 11.77 0.63 32.46
C PHE A 105 11.21 -0.14 31.27
N VAL A 106 10.68 0.63 30.32
CA VAL A 106 10.20 0.12 29.03
C VAL A 106 11.05 0.74 27.92
N ASN A 107 11.61 -0.10 27.06
CA ASN A 107 12.33 0.35 25.87
C ASN A 107 11.48 0.13 24.63
N VAL A 108 11.18 1.22 23.94
CA VAL A 108 10.39 1.21 22.72
C VAL A 108 11.32 1.37 21.52
N SER A 109 11.36 0.37 20.66
CA SER A 109 12.09 0.44 19.40
C SER A 109 11.13 0.34 18.22
N VAL A 110 11.25 1.23 17.24
CA VAL A 110 10.53 1.16 15.97
C VAL A 110 11.55 1.16 14.86
N ASN A 111 11.53 0.14 14.01
CA ASN A 111 12.23 0.08 12.74
C ASN A 111 11.21 0.10 11.60
N PHE A 112 11.08 1.26 10.95
CA PHE A 112 10.13 1.50 9.89
C PHE A 112 10.86 1.86 8.60
N LEU A 113 10.87 0.92 7.64
CA LEU A 113 11.42 1.13 6.29
C LEU A 113 12.83 1.77 6.29
N GLY A 114 13.73 1.25 7.13
CA GLY A 114 15.12 1.70 7.23
C GLY A 114 15.35 2.89 8.15
N GLN A 115 14.31 3.41 8.82
CA GLN A 115 14.44 4.41 9.88
C GLN A 115 14.21 3.75 11.24
N SER A 116 15.17 3.92 12.14
CA SER A 116 15.10 3.37 13.50
C SER A 116 14.88 4.48 14.52
N LEU A 117 13.82 4.36 15.32
CA LEU A 117 13.58 5.13 16.54
C LEU A 117 13.75 4.20 17.74
N SER A 118 14.38 4.70 18.79
CA SER A 118 14.49 3.98 20.06
C SER A 118 14.40 4.97 21.21
N LYS A 119 13.49 4.72 22.15
CA LYS A 119 13.28 5.57 23.31
C LYS A 119 13.03 4.72 24.55
N LYS A 120 13.77 5.03 25.61
CA LYS A 120 13.63 4.42 26.93
C LYS A 120 12.75 5.30 27.80
N PHE A 121 11.79 4.70 28.49
CA PHE A 121 10.88 5.35 29.43
C PHE A 121 10.99 4.69 30.80
N THR A 122 10.77 5.44 31.87
CA THR A 122 10.33 4.83 33.13
C THR A 122 8.95 4.20 32.94
N LYS A 123 8.55 3.28 33.82
CA LYS A 123 7.21 2.68 33.75
C LYS A 123 6.10 3.73 33.76
N ASP A 124 6.18 4.71 34.65
CA ASP A 124 5.17 5.77 34.77
C ASP A 124 5.11 6.65 33.52
N GLU A 125 6.27 7.04 32.98
CA GLU A 125 6.35 7.79 31.73
C GLU A 125 5.75 7.01 30.56
N PHE A 126 6.02 5.71 30.48
CA PHE A 126 5.43 4.85 29.46
C PHE A 126 3.91 4.79 29.60
N MET A 127 3.40 4.59 30.82
CA MET A 127 1.95 4.53 31.06
C MET A 127 1.26 5.85 30.71
N GLN A 128 1.80 6.98 31.14
CA GLN A 128 1.18 8.29 30.96
C GLN A 128 1.36 8.85 29.54
N ASN A 129 2.57 8.78 28.99
CA ASN A 129 2.90 9.46 27.73
C ASN A 129 2.70 8.58 26.50
N ILE A 130 2.63 7.26 26.67
CA ILE A 130 2.49 6.31 25.57
C ILE A 130 1.20 5.51 25.69
N PHE A 131 1.13 4.56 26.64
CA PHE A 131 0.07 3.55 26.69
C PHE A 131 -1.33 4.18 26.81
N ASN A 132 -1.53 5.05 27.80
CA ASN A 132 -2.83 5.67 28.03
C ASN A 132 -3.27 6.58 26.87
N LYS A 133 -2.33 7.23 26.18
CA LYS A 133 -2.65 8.06 25.01
C LYS A 133 -3.10 7.21 23.83
N VAL A 134 -2.38 6.13 23.56
CA VAL A 134 -2.72 5.19 22.49
C VAL A 134 -4.06 4.51 22.79
N GLU A 135 -4.28 4.01 24.01
CA GLU A 135 -5.46 3.21 24.34
C GLU A 135 -6.76 4.04 24.44
N LYS A 136 -6.68 5.30 24.89
CA LYS A 136 -7.86 6.17 25.01
C LYS A 136 -8.22 6.88 23.70
N PHE A 137 -7.40 6.77 22.67
CA PHE A 137 -7.68 7.42 21.40
C PHE A 137 -8.80 6.70 20.66
N ASP A 138 -9.79 7.47 20.24
CA ASP A 138 -10.90 6.94 19.47
C ASP A 138 -10.50 6.68 18.01
N PHE A 139 -10.14 5.42 17.74
CA PHE A 139 -9.91 4.89 16.40
C PHE A 139 -11.21 4.54 15.66
N THR A 140 -12.37 4.62 16.32
CA THR A 140 -13.66 4.40 15.66
C THR A 140 -13.94 5.53 14.66
N ASN A 141 -14.69 5.21 13.61
CA ASN A 141 -15.02 6.13 12.51
C ASN A 141 -13.83 6.59 11.64
N LEU A 142 -12.69 5.90 11.71
CA LEU A 142 -11.52 6.17 10.84
C LEU A 142 -11.46 5.33 9.58
N LYS A 143 -12.40 4.39 9.41
CA LYS A 143 -12.55 3.65 8.16
C LYS A 143 -13.20 4.59 7.13
N PRO A 144 -12.48 5.02 6.09
CA PRO A 144 -13.09 5.77 5.00
C PRO A 144 -13.94 4.85 4.14
N ASP A 145 -14.86 5.46 3.39
CA ASP A 145 -15.54 4.75 2.31
C ASP A 145 -14.53 4.44 1.18
N ILE A 146 -14.42 3.16 0.81
CA ILE A 146 -13.50 2.69 -0.22
C ILE A 146 -14.30 2.51 -1.50
N GLY A 147 -14.38 3.60 -2.27
CA GLY A 147 -15.02 3.62 -3.57
C GLY A 147 -14.19 2.97 -4.68
N THR A 148 -14.84 2.67 -5.80
CA THR A 148 -14.17 2.32 -7.04
C THR A 148 -13.51 3.57 -7.64
N GLU A 149 -12.20 3.53 -7.90
CA GLU A 149 -11.50 4.63 -8.58
C GLU A 149 -11.43 4.41 -10.08
N GLU A 150 -11.36 5.54 -10.78
CA GLU A 150 -11.09 5.61 -12.20
C GLU A 150 -9.64 5.20 -12.53
N ILE A 151 -9.50 4.26 -13.46
CA ILE A 151 -8.23 3.85 -14.03
C ILE A 151 -7.88 4.83 -15.14
N PHE A 152 -7.03 5.80 -14.81
CA PHE A 152 -6.43 6.69 -15.79
C PHE A 152 -5.21 6.05 -16.46
N VAL A 153 -5.23 5.96 -17.78
CA VAL A 153 -4.22 5.26 -18.58
C VAL A 153 -3.41 6.23 -19.43
N GLN A 154 -2.09 6.07 -19.36
CA GLN A 154 -1.08 6.75 -20.18
C GLN A 154 0.01 5.74 -20.55
N PHE A 155 0.48 5.66 -21.80
CA PHE A 155 1.62 4.80 -22.12
C PHE A 155 2.65 5.53 -22.96
N GLU A 156 3.91 5.50 -22.52
CA GLU A 156 5.03 6.19 -23.18
C GLU A 156 6.11 5.22 -23.68
N THR A 157 5.96 3.94 -23.39
CA THR A 157 6.88 2.89 -23.86
C THR A 157 6.09 1.71 -24.42
N GLN A 158 6.74 0.87 -25.23
CA GLN A 158 6.12 -0.35 -25.75
C GLN A 158 5.76 -1.35 -24.62
N SER A 159 6.52 -1.32 -23.52
CA SER A 159 6.22 -2.12 -22.33
C SER A 159 4.90 -1.67 -21.70
N ASP A 160 4.72 -0.35 -21.52
CA ASP A 160 3.51 0.19 -20.94
C ASP A 160 2.30 -0.06 -21.84
N ALA A 161 2.47 0.04 -23.16
CA ALA A 161 1.42 -0.29 -24.13
C ALA A 161 0.98 -1.77 -24.02
N LYS A 162 1.93 -2.69 -23.80
CA LYS A 162 1.63 -4.13 -23.60
C LYS A 162 0.95 -4.41 -22.26
N GLU A 163 1.39 -3.75 -21.19
CA GLU A 163 0.72 -3.82 -19.88
C GLU A 163 -0.72 -3.31 -19.99
N PHE A 164 -0.93 -2.21 -20.72
CA PHE A 164 -2.25 -1.65 -20.93
C PHE A 164 -3.15 -2.54 -21.79
N GLU A 165 -2.62 -3.15 -22.85
CA GLU A 165 -3.34 -4.17 -23.63
C GLU A 165 -3.85 -5.29 -22.73
N THR A 166 -2.97 -5.79 -21.84
CA THR A 166 -3.33 -6.83 -20.86
C THR A 166 -4.40 -6.35 -19.88
N LEU A 167 -4.31 -5.10 -19.44
CA LEU A 167 -5.28 -4.48 -18.53
C LEU A 167 -6.68 -4.42 -19.15
N LEU A 168 -6.82 -3.85 -20.35
CA LEU A 168 -8.13 -3.74 -21.01
C LEU A 168 -8.72 -5.11 -21.32
N GLN A 169 -7.91 -6.06 -21.78
CA GLN A 169 -8.36 -7.43 -22.01
C GLN A 169 -8.86 -8.06 -20.70
N LYS A 170 -8.14 -7.92 -19.59
CA LYS A 170 -8.59 -8.45 -18.28
C LYS A 170 -9.83 -7.74 -17.75
N GLU A 171 -9.95 -6.44 -17.97
CA GLU A 171 -11.07 -5.62 -17.53
C GLU A 171 -12.35 -6.01 -18.26
N PHE A 172 -12.31 -6.03 -19.60
CA PHE A 172 -13.52 -6.11 -20.42
C PHE A 172 -13.79 -7.51 -21.00
N ASN A 173 -12.88 -8.47 -20.89
CA ASN A 173 -13.21 -9.83 -21.30
C ASN A 173 -14.33 -10.39 -20.41
N ASN A 174 -15.37 -10.89 -21.07
CA ASN A 174 -16.62 -11.34 -20.49
C ASN A 174 -17.54 -10.23 -19.95
N PHE A 175 -17.32 -8.97 -20.33
CA PHE A 175 -18.31 -7.91 -20.09
C PHE A 175 -19.58 -8.16 -20.87
N TYR A 176 -20.72 -7.91 -20.25
CA TYR A 176 -22.00 -7.91 -20.93
C TYR A 176 -22.21 -6.58 -21.64
N VAL A 177 -22.54 -6.63 -22.93
CA VAL A 177 -22.93 -5.45 -23.70
C VAL A 177 -24.30 -5.69 -24.32
N THR A 178 -25.11 -4.66 -24.52
CA THR A 178 -26.44 -4.85 -25.12
C THR A 178 -26.34 -5.06 -26.61
N GLU A 179 -27.31 -5.79 -27.18
CA GLU A 179 -27.44 -5.92 -28.65
C GLU A 179 -27.62 -4.55 -29.30
N LYS A 180 -28.46 -3.71 -28.69
CA LYS A 180 -28.69 -2.32 -29.11
C LYS A 180 -27.37 -1.56 -29.27
N TRP A 181 -26.49 -1.59 -28.27
CA TRP A 181 -25.22 -0.87 -28.36
C TRP A 181 -24.27 -1.53 -29.36
N PHE A 182 -24.05 -2.85 -29.25
CA PHE A 182 -22.99 -3.52 -30.01
C PHE A 182 -23.38 -3.76 -31.48
N THR A 183 -24.47 -4.50 -31.73
CA THR A 183 -24.80 -4.93 -33.10
C THR A 183 -25.61 -3.90 -33.88
N ASN A 184 -26.19 -2.89 -33.22
CA ASN A 184 -26.95 -1.84 -33.89
C ASN A 184 -26.18 -0.52 -33.91
N GLU A 185 -26.02 0.15 -32.78
CA GLU A 185 -25.48 1.52 -32.74
C GLU A 185 -24.01 1.58 -33.17
N LEU A 186 -23.13 0.80 -32.53
CA LEU A 186 -21.70 0.79 -32.86
C LEU A 186 -21.46 0.27 -34.28
N LYS A 187 -22.17 -0.80 -34.68
CA LYS A 187 -22.09 -1.33 -36.04
C LYS A 187 -22.48 -0.29 -37.09
N ASN A 188 -23.59 0.43 -36.87
CA ASN A 188 -24.03 1.49 -37.79
C ASN A 188 -23.03 2.64 -37.86
N ALA A 189 -22.38 3.00 -36.74
CA ALA A 189 -21.32 4.00 -36.74
C ALA A 189 -20.11 3.54 -37.58
N ILE A 190 -19.70 2.29 -37.45
CA ILE A 190 -18.61 1.69 -38.24
C ILE A 190 -18.98 1.62 -39.72
N ASP A 191 -20.18 1.18 -40.07
CA ASP A 191 -20.65 1.04 -41.45
C ASP A 191 -20.68 2.38 -42.21
N LYS A 192 -20.88 3.51 -41.52
CA LYS A 192 -20.84 4.86 -42.12
C LYS A 192 -19.45 5.26 -42.61
N VAL A 193 -18.39 4.65 -42.07
CA VAL A 193 -17.00 4.86 -42.49
C VAL A 193 -16.65 3.98 -43.71
N ILE A 194 -17.29 2.82 -43.85
CA ILE A 194 -17.01 1.84 -44.91
C ILE A 194 -17.64 2.29 -46.23
N LYS A 195 -16.80 2.65 -47.21
CA LYS A 195 -17.25 3.14 -48.53
C LYS A 195 -17.79 2.03 -49.44
N THR A 196 -17.28 0.81 -49.33
CA THR A 196 -17.61 -0.31 -50.22
C THR A 196 -18.36 -1.41 -49.48
N LYS A 197 -19.57 -1.75 -49.95
CA LYS A 197 -20.37 -2.90 -49.49
C LYS A 197 -19.65 -4.26 -49.55
N LEU A 198 -18.46 -4.31 -50.14
CA LEU A 198 -17.58 -5.48 -50.28
C LEU A 198 -16.69 -5.73 -49.04
N ILE A 199 -16.41 -4.72 -48.21
CA ILE A 199 -15.61 -4.89 -46.98
C ILE A 199 -16.58 -5.06 -45.79
N LYS A 200 -17.29 -6.20 -45.73
CA LYS A 200 -18.30 -6.50 -44.69
C LYS A 200 -17.71 -7.00 -43.36
N ASN A 201 -16.53 -6.55 -42.97
CA ASN A 201 -15.79 -7.17 -41.86
C ASN A 201 -15.64 -6.27 -40.63
N GLY A 202 -16.45 -5.21 -40.49
CA GLY A 202 -16.42 -4.33 -39.31
C GLY A 202 -15.09 -3.63 -39.05
N LYS A 203 -14.18 -3.65 -40.04
CA LYS A 203 -12.80 -3.17 -39.94
C LYS A 203 -12.65 -1.80 -40.58
N ILE A 204 -12.23 -0.83 -39.77
CA ILE A 204 -11.94 0.56 -40.18
C ILE A 204 -10.64 1.04 -39.54
N SER A 205 -9.95 1.99 -40.18
CA SER A 205 -8.76 2.63 -39.65
C SER A 205 -8.85 4.15 -39.80
N LEU A 206 -8.21 4.89 -38.90
CA LEU A 206 -8.17 6.35 -38.96
C LEU A 206 -7.48 6.84 -40.25
N ASP A 207 -6.41 6.18 -40.67
CA ASP A 207 -5.67 6.54 -41.88
C ASP A 207 -6.53 6.37 -43.15
N ASP A 208 -7.30 5.27 -43.23
CA ASP A 208 -8.22 5.05 -44.36
C ASP A 208 -9.40 6.02 -44.30
N ALA A 209 -9.91 6.33 -43.11
CA ALA A 209 -10.96 7.33 -42.94
C ALA A 209 -10.51 8.71 -43.43
N LYS A 210 -9.28 9.12 -43.10
CA LYS A 210 -8.67 10.38 -43.60
C LYS A 210 -8.56 10.39 -45.13
N LYS A 211 -8.04 9.32 -45.73
CA LYS A 211 -7.92 9.20 -47.20
C LYS A 211 -9.27 9.27 -47.92
N ASN A 212 -10.35 8.88 -47.24
CA ASN A 212 -11.70 8.83 -47.81
C ASN A 212 -12.60 10.00 -47.39
N ASN A 213 -12.07 11.04 -46.71
CA ASN A 213 -12.86 12.15 -46.15
C ASN A 213 -13.99 11.67 -45.22
N LYS A 214 -13.70 10.65 -44.40
CA LYS A 214 -14.61 10.01 -43.43
C LYS A 214 -14.13 10.13 -41.98
N GLU A 215 -13.26 11.11 -41.71
CA GLU A 215 -12.67 11.30 -40.38
C GLU A 215 -13.73 11.61 -39.32
N THR A 216 -14.76 12.40 -39.65
CA THR A 216 -15.86 12.72 -38.74
C THR A 216 -16.67 11.47 -38.33
N GLU A 217 -17.00 10.60 -39.29
CA GLU A 217 -17.71 9.35 -39.00
C GLU A 217 -16.84 8.38 -38.19
N TYR A 218 -15.53 8.34 -38.46
CA TYR A 218 -14.59 7.55 -37.66
C TYR A 218 -14.53 8.05 -36.21
N GLN A 219 -14.41 9.37 -36.01
CA GLN A 219 -14.40 9.99 -34.68
C GLN A 219 -15.70 9.71 -33.91
N ALA A 220 -16.85 9.62 -34.58
CA ALA A 220 -18.09 9.22 -33.93
C ALA A 220 -18.05 7.78 -33.41
N ALA A 221 -17.52 6.83 -34.21
CA ALA A 221 -17.34 5.43 -33.78
C ALA A 221 -16.31 5.31 -32.64
N GLU A 222 -15.18 6.02 -32.74
CA GLU A 222 -14.16 6.11 -31.68
C GLU A 222 -14.78 6.65 -30.38
N LYS A 223 -15.55 7.75 -30.45
CA LYS A 223 -16.20 8.35 -29.29
C LYS A 223 -17.14 7.36 -28.59
N MET A 224 -17.93 6.59 -29.34
CA MET A 224 -18.82 5.58 -28.74
C MET A 224 -18.05 4.52 -27.93
N ILE A 225 -16.88 4.11 -28.41
CA ILE A 225 -16.02 3.15 -27.71
C ILE A 225 -15.40 3.81 -26.47
N LEU A 226 -14.89 5.04 -26.60
CA LEU A 226 -14.30 5.79 -25.48
C LEU A 226 -15.32 6.10 -24.37
N ASP A 227 -16.55 6.48 -24.74
CA ASP A 227 -17.65 6.70 -23.80
C ASP A 227 -18.00 5.40 -23.07
N PHE A 228 -18.01 4.26 -23.77
CA PHE A 228 -18.20 2.95 -23.15
C PHE A 228 -17.08 2.64 -22.13
N LEU A 229 -15.81 2.80 -22.51
CA LEU A 229 -14.68 2.59 -21.58
C LEU A 229 -14.79 3.50 -20.34
N LYS A 230 -15.13 4.78 -20.55
CA LYS A 230 -15.30 5.77 -19.48
C LYS A 230 -16.46 5.42 -18.54
N SER A 231 -17.57 4.93 -19.07
CA SER A 231 -18.71 4.46 -18.25
C SER A 231 -18.34 3.31 -17.31
N GLN A 232 -17.24 2.61 -17.60
CA GLN A 232 -16.69 1.52 -16.79
C GLN A 232 -15.43 1.96 -16.03
N ASN A 233 -15.29 3.27 -15.73
CA ASN A 233 -14.19 3.86 -14.97
C ASN A 233 -12.80 3.68 -15.60
N VAL A 234 -12.71 3.59 -16.94
CA VAL A 234 -11.43 3.59 -17.65
C VAL A 234 -11.34 4.82 -18.54
N THR A 235 -10.35 5.68 -18.30
CA THR A 235 -10.06 6.83 -19.16
C THR A 235 -8.66 6.80 -19.71
N LEU A 236 -8.54 7.37 -20.91
CA LEU A 236 -7.30 7.46 -21.64
C LEU A 236 -6.79 8.90 -21.59
N GLU A 237 -5.47 9.05 -21.54
CA GLU A 237 -4.84 10.34 -21.80
C GLU A 237 -5.28 10.87 -23.17
N LYS A 238 -5.46 12.19 -23.29
CA LYS A 238 -5.95 12.88 -24.50
C LYS A 238 -5.18 12.54 -25.78
N ASP A 239 -3.90 12.18 -25.65
CA ASP A 239 -3.01 11.88 -26.76
C ASP A 239 -3.05 10.39 -27.14
N ILE A 240 -3.87 9.58 -26.47
CA ILE A 240 -4.10 8.18 -26.84
C ILE A 240 -5.38 8.11 -27.65
N ARG A 241 -5.28 7.59 -28.88
CA ARG A 241 -6.39 7.45 -29.81
C ARG A 241 -6.58 6.02 -30.28
N ILE A 242 -7.81 5.67 -30.63
CA ILE A 242 -8.10 4.41 -31.31
C ILE A 242 -7.79 4.62 -32.80
N THR A 243 -6.76 3.95 -33.32
CA THR A 243 -6.33 4.09 -34.72
C THR A 243 -6.87 2.99 -35.64
N LYS A 244 -7.30 1.86 -35.08
CA LYS A 244 -8.00 0.80 -35.81
C LYS A 244 -9.13 0.25 -34.96
N ILE A 245 -10.26 -0.04 -35.61
CA ILE A 245 -11.43 -0.69 -35.02
C ILE A 245 -11.76 -1.89 -35.91
N ASN A 246 -11.96 -3.04 -35.31
CA ASN A 246 -12.45 -4.23 -35.98
C ASN A 246 -13.49 -4.94 -35.10
N GLN A 247 -14.76 -4.75 -35.46
CA GLN A 247 -15.90 -5.36 -34.78
C GLN A 247 -16.25 -6.72 -35.42
N ASP A 248 -16.32 -7.76 -34.59
CA ASP A 248 -16.88 -9.05 -34.95
C ASP A 248 -18.19 -9.31 -34.19
N ILE A 249 -19.23 -9.67 -34.94
CA ILE A 249 -20.58 -9.93 -34.44
C ILE A 249 -21.01 -11.40 -34.58
N ARG A 250 -20.13 -12.30 -35.09
CA ARG A 250 -20.47 -13.70 -35.37
C ARG A 250 -19.49 -14.66 -34.70
N PRO A 251 -19.95 -15.82 -34.20
CA PRO A 251 -21.02 -16.02 -33.21
C PRO A 251 -20.70 -15.42 -31.82
N ALA A 252 -19.43 -15.08 -31.54
CA ALA A 252 -19.00 -14.34 -30.37
C ALA A 252 -18.92 -12.84 -30.69
N TRP A 253 -19.20 -11.98 -29.70
CA TRP A 253 -19.06 -10.54 -29.85
C TRP A 253 -17.67 -10.12 -29.43
N SER A 254 -16.88 -9.58 -30.37
CA SER A 254 -15.55 -9.09 -30.06
C SER A 254 -15.25 -7.75 -30.71
N LEU A 255 -14.57 -6.89 -29.96
CA LEU A 255 -14.08 -5.61 -30.45
C LEU A 255 -12.56 -5.60 -30.37
N ASN A 256 -11.93 -5.53 -31.53
CA ASN A 256 -10.48 -5.45 -31.64
C ASN A 256 -10.12 -3.99 -31.91
N ILE A 257 -9.35 -3.36 -31.01
CA ILE A 257 -8.87 -1.99 -31.18
C ILE A 257 -7.36 -1.91 -31.13
N GLU A 258 -6.80 -1.00 -31.93
CA GLU A 258 -5.42 -0.55 -31.82
C GLU A 258 -5.43 0.85 -31.22
N LEU A 259 -4.75 1.03 -30.09
CA LEU A 259 -4.55 2.31 -29.43
C LEU A 259 -3.15 2.83 -29.75
N THR A 260 -3.05 4.09 -30.15
CA THR A 260 -1.80 4.78 -30.48
C THR A 260 -1.65 6.01 -29.59
N ASN A 261 -0.50 6.16 -28.93
CA ASN A 261 -0.11 7.44 -28.36
C ASN A 261 0.42 8.34 -29.48
N THR A 262 -0.29 9.42 -29.79
CA THR A 262 -0.01 10.31 -30.91
C THR A 262 1.22 11.20 -30.67
N LYS A 263 1.70 11.35 -29.43
CA LYS A 263 2.92 12.13 -29.13
C LYS A 263 4.19 11.42 -29.59
N ASN A 264 4.24 10.10 -29.45
CA ASN A 264 5.45 9.29 -29.68
C ASN A 264 5.23 8.11 -30.64
N ASN A 265 4.02 7.98 -31.20
CA ASN A 265 3.61 6.93 -32.15
C ASN A 265 3.77 5.49 -31.63
N ILE A 266 3.77 5.30 -30.30
CA ILE A 266 3.76 3.98 -29.68
C ILE A 266 2.36 3.40 -29.80
N LYS A 267 2.28 2.09 -30.04
CA LYS A 267 1.01 1.41 -30.32
C LYS A 267 0.85 0.16 -29.47
N THR A 268 -0.37 -0.10 -29.01
CA THR A 268 -0.77 -1.45 -28.59
C THR A 268 -0.75 -2.38 -29.80
N LYS A 269 -0.57 -3.68 -29.61
CA LYS A 269 -0.57 -4.60 -30.76
C LYS A 269 -1.99 -4.90 -31.22
N ASN A 270 -2.80 -5.46 -30.33
CA ASN A 270 -4.23 -5.69 -30.57
C ASN A 270 -4.96 -5.88 -29.25
N VAL A 271 -5.78 -4.91 -28.88
CA VAL A 271 -6.65 -5.03 -27.72
C VAL A 271 -7.95 -5.73 -28.16
N LYS A 272 -8.05 -7.04 -27.91
CA LYS A 272 -9.24 -7.84 -28.19
C LYS A 272 -10.14 -7.89 -26.96
N LEU A 273 -11.29 -7.23 -27.04
CA LEU A 273 -12.31 -7.22 -26.00
C LEU A 273 -13.40 -8.23 -26.38
N ASP A 274 -13.42 -9.37 -25.70
CA ASP A 274 -14.42 -10.42 -25.93
C ASP A 274 -15.62 -10.20 -25.00
N PHE A 275 -16.77 -9.85 -25.58
CA PHE A 275 -17.99 -9.55 -24.84
C PHE A 275 -18.92 -10.77 -24.74
N LYS A 276 -19.76 -10.75 -23.70
CA LYS A 276 -20.87 -11.68 -23.50
C LYS A 276 -22.19 -11.03 -23.90
N LYS A 277 -23.09 -11.89 -24.36
CA LYS A 277 -24.49 -11.54 -24.53
C LYS A 277 -25.17 -11.58 -23.15
N PRO A 278 -25.96 -10.55 -22.78
CA PRO A 278 -26.73 -10.57 -21.56
C PRO A 278 -27.80 -11.67 -21.63
N LYS A 279 -28.28 -12.11 -20.46
CA LYS A 279 -29.45 -13.00 -20.43
C LYS A 279 -30.68 -12.24 -20.93
N SER A 280 -31.62 -12.94 -21.55
CA SER A 280 -32.79 -12.35 -22.21
C SER A 280 -33.70 -11.55 -21.26
N ASP A 281 -33.69 -11.87 -19.98
CA ASP A 281 -34.48 -11.25 -18.91
C ASP A 281 -33.75 -10.07 -18.23
N TRP A 282 -32.49 -9.78 -18.60
CA TRP A 282 -31.71 -8.70 -17.99
C TRP A 282 -32.04 -7.35 -18.63
N ASN A 283 -32.34 -6.37 -17.79
CA ASN A 283 -32.38 -4.96 -18.18
C ASN A 283 -31.00 -4.31 -18.05
N ASP A 284 -30.87 -3.07 -18.54
CA ASP A 284 -29.62 -2.31 -18.51
C ASP A 284 -29.05 -2.16 -17.09
N ASN A 285 -29.90 -1.98 -16.08
CA ASN A 285 -29.47 -1.88 -14.68
C ASN A 285 -28.83 -3.18 -14.19
N LYS A 286 -29.41 -4.34 -14.52
CA LYS A 286 -28.85 -5.65 -14.16
C LYS A 286 -27.54 -5.92 -14.89
N ILE A 287 -27.44 -5.54 -16.16
CA ILE A 287 -26.19 -5.62 -16.94
C ILE A 287 -25.09 -4.78 -16.28
N ASN A 288 -25.41 -3.53 -15.95
CA ASN A 288 -24.48 -2.62 -15.29
C ASN A 288 -24.02 -3.14 -13.94
N GLU A 289 -24.92 -3.69 -13.12
CA GLU A 289 -24.55 -4.27 -11.82
C GLU A 289 -23.61 -5.47 -11.98
N GLU A 290 -23.91 -6.36 -12.92
CA GLU A 290 -23.13 -7.57 -13.20
C GLU A 290 -21.74 -7.25 -13.78
N ASN A 291 -21.63 -6.16 -14.54
CA ASN A 291 -20.36 -5.65 -15.04
C ASN A 291 -19.57 -4.94 -13.93
N ARG A 292 -20.24 -4.10 -13.11
CA ARG A 292 -19.61 -3.31 -12.04
C ARG A 292 -18.79 -4.19 -11.11
N VAL A 293 -19.36 -5.29 -10.63
CA VAL A 293 -18.67 -6.22 -9.71
C VAL A 293 -17.49 -6.97 -10.36
N ARG A 294 -17.39 -6.96 -11.70
CA ARG A 294 -16.31 -7.62 -12.45
C ARG A 294 -15.13 -6.69 -12.73
N THR A 295 -15.32 -5.39 -12.64
CA THR A 295 -14.26 -4.40 -12.88
C THR A 295 -13.07 -4.64 -11.95
N ILE A 296 -11.85 -4.44 -12.45
CA ILE A 296 -10.64 -4.49 -11.62
C ILE A 296 -10.72 -3.45 -10.51
N GLY A 297 -11.29 -2.28 -10.80
CA GLY A 297 -11.52 -1.23 -9.81
C GLY A 297 -12.40 -1.69 -8.64
N ALA A 298 -13.55 -2.31 -8.92
CA ALA A 298 -14.43 -2.83 -7.87
C ALA A 298 -13.82 -4.02 -7.13
N LYS A 299 -13.11 -4.92 -7.83
CA LYS A 299 -12.36 -6.02 -7.18
C LYS A 299 -11.32 -5.49 -6.20
N LEU A 300 -10.55 -4.48 -6.61
CA LEU A 300 -9.58 -3.82 -5.75
C LEU A 300 -10.25 -3.13 -4.57
N ALA A 301 -11.31 -2.36 -4.80
CA ALA A 301 -12.06 -1.68 -3.74
C ALA A 301 -12.64 -2.67 -2.71
N ASN A 302 -13.24 -3.78 -3.17
CA ASN A 302 -13.78 -4.83 -2.30
C ASN A 302 -12.67 -5.50 -1.49
N GLN A 303 -11.57 -5.89 -2.12
CA GLN A 303 -10.45 -6.51 -1.43
C GLN A 303 -9.78 -5.57 -0.42
N LEU A 304 -9.65 -4.28 -0.75
CA LEU A 304 -9.18 -3.27 0.20
C LEU A 304 -10.20 -3.07 1.33
N SER A 305 -11.50 -3.14 1.07
CA SER A 305 -12.56 -3.04 2.09
C SER A 305 -12.54 -4.18 3.10
N GLU A 306 -12.27 -5.41 2.63
CA GLU A 306 -12.03 -6.58 3.47
C GLU A 306 -10.71 -6.46 4.24
N LEU A 307 -9.70 -5.86 3.62
CA LEU A 307 -8.41 -5.65 4.26
C LEU A 307 -8.49 -4.63 5.39
N PHE A 308 -9.07 -3.47 5.12
CA PHE A 308 -9.29 -2.39 6.06
C PHE A 308 -10.56 -2.64 6.89
N ASP A 309 -10.60 -3.78 7.57
CA ASP A 309 -11.58 -4.04 8.62
C ASP A 309 -11.28 -3.17 9.86
N ASN A 310 -12.28 -3.03 10.76
CA ASN A 310 -12.15 -2.16 11.93
C ASN A 310 -10.97 -2.56 12.83
N SER A 311 -10.72 -3.86 13.00
CA SER A 311 -9.61 -4.36 13.82
C SER A 311 -8.26 -4.01 13.18
N PHE A 312 -8.14 -4.12 11.87
CA PHE A 312 -6.92 -3.73 11.16
C PHE A 312 -6.67 -2.23 11.25
N ILE A 313 -7.68 -1.40 11.00
CA ILE A 313 -7.59 0.06 11.12
C ILE A 313 -7.20 0.48 12.54
N GLU A 314 -7.79 -0.13 13.56
CA GLU A 314 -7.45 0.15 14.96
C GLU A 314 -6.00 -0.23 15.26
N ASN A 315 -5.57 -1.45 14.94
CA ASN A 315 -4.20 -1.89 15.21
C ASN A 315 -3.17 -1.04 14.45
N LEU A 316 -3.45 -0.71 13.19
CA LEU A 316 -2.62 0.19 12.38
C LEU A 316 -2.56 1.59 13.01
N GLY A 317 -3.71 2.13 13.44
CA GLY A 317 -3.81 3.42 14.11
C GLY A 317 -3.00 3.45 15.41
N LYS A 318 -3.10 2.42 16.26
CA LYS A 318 -2.30 2.28 17.48
C LYS A 318 -0.80 2.27 17.18
N THR A 319 -0.38 1.58 16.13
CA THR A 319 1.02 1.59 15.67
C THR A 319 1.46 2.98 15.21
N ILE A 320 0.68 3.63 14.36
CA ILE A 320 0.97 4.99 13.87
C ILE A 320 1.08 5.96 15.06
N TYR A 321 0.16 5.88 16.02
CA TYR A 321 0.15 6.78 17.16
C TYR A 321 1.38 6.59 18.05
N LEU A 322 1.79 5.35 18.31
CA LEU A 322 3.06 5.10 18.98
C LEU A 322 4.22 5.75 18.22
N MET A 323 4.32 5.50 16.91
CA MET A 323 5.42 6.04 16.09
C MET A 323 5.51 7.55 16.19
N VAL A 324 4.36 8.25 16.14
CA VAL A 324 4.31 9.70 16.29
C VAL A 324 4.73 10.13 17.70
N LEU A 325 4.29 9.44 18.76
CA LEU A 325 4.62 9.80 20.15
C LEU A 325 6.11 9.62 20.50
N ILE A 326 6.82 8.73 19.81
CA ILE A 326 8.26 8.53 20.02
C ILE A 326 9.15 9.28 19.01
N ASP A 327 8.55 9.90 17.98
CA ASP A 327 9.25 10.65 16.92
C ASP A 327 9.49 12.11 17.33
N ASP A 328 10.25 12.32 18.42
CA ASP A 328 10.51 13.65 19.00
C ASP A 328 11.14 14.66 18.00
N LYS A 329 11.77 14.16 16.92
CA LYS A 329 12.47 14.96 15.91
C LYS A 329 11.72 15.07 14.57
N ASN A 330 10.49 14.59 14.50
CA ASN A 330 9.68 14.55 13.27
C ASN A 330 10.41 13.93 12.06
N VAL A 331 11.18 12.86 12.29
CA VAL A 331 11.98 12.14 11.29
C VAL A 331 11.09 11.19 10.47
N ILE A 332 10.04 10.65 11.10
CA ILE A 332 9.15 9.64 10.51
C ILE A 332 7.80 10.26 10.12
N SER A 333 7.21 11.09 10.98
CA SER A 333 5.89 11.74 10.83
C SER A 333 5.69 12.37 9.44
N LYS A 334 6.65 13.17 8.97
CA LYS A 334 6.57 13.88 7.67
C LYS A 334 6.36 13.00 6.44
N VAL A 335 6.73 11.71 6.51
CA VAL A 335 6.66 10.76 5.39
C VAL A 335 5.80 9.54 5.72
N LEU A 336 5.12 9.56 6.87
CA LEU A 336 4.46 8.38 7.44
C LEU A 336 3.32 7.87 6.56
N SER A 337 2.45 8.76 6.07
CA SER A 337 1.31 8.39 5.21
C SER A 337 1.75 7.72 3.92
N GLU A 338 2.73 8.32 3.23
CA GLU A 338 3.25 7.79 1.96
C GLU A 338 3.93 6.44 2.16
N LYS A 339 4.76 6.33 3.20
CA LYS A 339 5.51 5.11 3.51
C LYS A 339 4.60 3.96 3.92
N ILE A 340 3.59 4.21 4.77
CA ILE A 340 2.61 3.19 5.17
C ILE A 340 1.79 2.76 3.96
N SER A 341 1.39 3.70 3.11
CA SER A 341 0.62 3.38 1.90
C SER A 341 1.41 2.47 0.96
N LYS A 342 2.67 2.83 0.68
CA LYS A 342 3.58 2.01 -0.11
C LYS A 342 3.84 0.65 0.52
N PHE A 343 4.02 0.59 1.84
CA PHE A 343 4.19 -0.67 2.56
C PHE A 343 2.97 -1.57 2.37
N ILE A 344 1.75 -1.07 2.59
CA ILE A 344 0.51 -1.82 2.41
C ILE A 344 0.41 -2.33 0.97
N VAL A 345 0.60 -1.48 -0.05
CA VAL A 345 0.47 -1.92 -1.45
C VAL A 345 1.53 -2.95 -1.84
N ASN A 346 2.78 -2.78 -1.40
CA ASN A 346 3.83 -3.79 -1.61
C ASN A 346 3.55 -5.10 -0.84
N SER A 347 2.90 -5.01 0.32
CA SER A 347 2.38 -6.14 1.06
C SER A 347 1.21 -6.82 0.37
N LEU A 348 0.42 -6.11 -0.43
CA LEU A 348 -0.65 -6.74 -1.20
C LEU A 348 -0.10 -7.46 -2.44
N LYS A 349 0.89 -6.87 -3.13
CA LYS A 349 1.46 -7.42 -4.36
C LYS A 349 1.96 -8.86 -4.28
N LYS A 350 2.40 -9.35 -3.12
CA LYS A 350 2.91 -10.73 -2.99
C LYS A 350 1.88 -11.68 -2.35
N VAL A 351 0.63 -11.21 -2.18
CA VAL A 351 -0.55 -12.05 -1.94
C VAL A 351 -1.16 -12.38 -3.29
N GLY A 352 -1.29 -13.68 -3.61
CA GLY A 352 -1.72 -14.14 -4.94
C GLY A 352 -3.08 -13.61 -5.42
N THR A 353 -3.98 -13.27 -4.50
CA THR A 353 -5.29 -12.66 -4.81
C THR A 353 -5.18 -11.24 -5.39
N PHE A 354 -4.03 -10.59 -5.26
CA PHE A 354 -3.73 -9.25 -5.77
C PHE A 354 -2.72 -9.26 -6.93
N ALA A 355 -2.57 -10.38 -7.65
CA ALA A 355 -1.64 -10.50 -8.79
C ALA A 355 -1.83 -9.42 -9.88
N PHE A 356 -3.01 -8.79 -9.95
CA PHE A 356 -3.25 -7.68 -10.87
C PHE A 356 -2.47 -6.41 -10.46
N LEU A 357 -2.04 -6.25 -9.21
CA LEU A 357 -1.17 -5.15 -8.76
C LEU A 357 0.24 -5.19 -9.38
N GLU A 358 0.59 -6.27 -10.07
CA GLU A 358 1.81 -6.31 -10.90
C GLU A 358 1.70 -5.40 -12.13
N ILE A 359 0.49 -5.05 -12.57
CA ILE A 359 0.25 -4.10 -13.65
C ILE A 359 0.45 -2.69 -13.08
N LYS A 360 1.41 -1.92 -13.64
CA LYS A 360 1.80 -0.60 -13.09
C LYS A 360 0.63 0.37 -12.96
N PHE A 361 -0.30 0.34 -13.90
CA PHE A 361 -1.51 1.17 -13.86
C PHE A 361 -2.35 0.89 -12.63
N ILE A 362 -2.55 -0.38 -12.29
CA ILE A 362 -3.35 -0.76 -11.13
C ILE A 362 -2.57 -0.51 -9.84
N ASP A 363 -1.26 -0.76 -9.83
CA ASP A 363 -0.38 -0.39 -8.71
C ASP A 363 -0.51 1.09 -8.34
N ARG A 364 -0.48 1.97 -9.35
CA ARG A 364 -0.64 3.42 -9.15
C ARG A 364 -2.00 3.75 -8.52
N GLN A 365 -3.08 3.12 -8.99
CA GLN A 365 -4.42 3.34 -8.43
C GLN A 365 -4.55 2.78 -7.01
N ALA A 366 -3.97 1.61 -6.73
CA ALA A 366 -3.93 1.04 -5.38
C ALA A 366 -3.18 1.94 -4.40
N ASN A 367 -2.05 2.51 -4.80
CA ASN A 367 -1.33 3.49 -3.98
C ASN A 367 -2.16 4.75 -3.73
N LYS A 368 -2.86 5.26 -4.74
CA LYS A 368 -3.75 6.43 -4.58
C LYS A 368 -4.90 6.13 -3.60
N LEU A 369 -5.56 4.98 -3.77
CA LEU A 369 -6.64 4.51 -2.89
C LEU A 369 -6.15 4.36 -1.45
N VAL A 370 -5.09 3.58 -1.23
CA VAL A 370 -4.52 3.38 0.10
C VAL A 370 -4.08 4.71 0.71
N ASN A 371 -3.47 5.62 -0.05
CA ASN A 371 -3.05 6.91 0.48
C ASN A 371 -4.24 7.80 0.91
N LYS A 372 -5.37 7.74 0.20
CA LYS A 372 -6.63 8.39 0.65
C LYS A 372 -7.14 7.82 1.98
N ILE A 373 -6.85 6.55 2.26
CA ILE A 373 -7.23 5.90 3.51
C ILE A 373 -6.28 6.27 4.65
N ILE A 374 -4.97 6.21 4.39
CA ILE A 374 -3.94 6.39 5.42
C ILE A 374 -3.73 7.86 5.78
N THR A 375 -3.84 8.79 4.83
CA THR A 375 -3.54 10.21 5.09
C THR A 375 -4.42 10.81 6.19
N PRO A 376 -5.77 10.69 6.15
CA PRO A 376 -6.62 11.21 7.21
C PRO A 376 -6.35 10.58 8.58
N LEU A 377 -6.06 9.28 8.62
CA LEU A 377 -5.68 8.55 9.83
C LEU A 377 -4.42 9.15 10.47
N VAL A 378 -3.35 9.31 9.67
CA VAL A 378 -2.10 9.91 10.13
C VAL A 378 -2.31 11.34 10.59
N THR A 379 -3.02 12.18 9.82
CA THR A 379 -3.27 13.58 10.18
C THR A 379 -4.04 13.70 11.50
N LYS A 380 -5.08 12.89 11.73
CA LYS A 380 -5.83 12.92 13.00
C LYS A 380 -4.93 12.55 14.19
N ILE A 381 -4.10 11.53 14.00
CA ILE A 381 -3.16 11.06 15.03
C ILE A 381 -2.08 12.11 15.32
N GLU A 382 -1.48 12.72 14.30
CA GLU A 382 -0.48 13.78 14.47
C GLU A 382 -1.04 15.00 15.21
N ASN A 383 -2.28 15.39 14.92
CA ASN A 383 -2.95 16.49 15.62
C ASN A 383 -3.22 16.14 17.09
N ALA A 384 -3.68 14.93 17.37
CA ALA A 384 -3.90 14.46 18.74
C ALA A 384 -2.59 14.29 19.54
N ALA A 385 -1.47 14.00 18.87
CA ALA A 385 -0.16 13.99 19.52
C ALA A 385 0.34 15.39 19.91
N LYS A 386 -0.05 16.43 19.15
CA LYS A 386 0.37 17.83 19.36
C LYS A 386 -0.44 18.57 20.42
N ASN A 387 -1.73 18.25 20.56
CA ASN A 387 -2.60 18.85 21.57
C ASN A 387 -2.27 18.20 22.93
N LYS A 388 -1.43 18.88 23.72
CA LYS A 388 -0.97 18.45 25.05
C LYS A 388 -2.01 18.70 26.12
#